data_AF-A0A973T8Q1-F1
#
_entry.id   AF-A0A973T8Q1-F1
#
_cell.length_a   1.000
_cell.length_b   1.000
_cell.length_c   1.000
_cell.angle_alpha   90.00
_cell.angle_beta   90.00
_cell.angle_gamma   90.00
#
_symmetry.space_group_name_H-M   'P 1'
#
loop_
_entity.id
_entity.type
_entity.pdbx_description
1 polymer ?
#
loop_
_entity_poly.entity_id
_entity_poly.type
_entity_poly.pdbx_seq_one_letter_code
_entity_poly.pdbx_strand_id
1 'polypeptide(L)'
;MQSPDPEPSGASPTADSPLPGVLPVPSVPAGTAAPSLEAAALLPLIDATVLDELDDELAGSGLAQRFARDYAAMWDQRLSRLGAAVDSQDEDSALDAVISLKISSAMVGGVRLAKLAELLEALIRQGDFAQGQVLMLGVALDGARTVSELQSTYILENG
;
A
#
# COMPACT_ATOMS: atom_id res chain seq x y z
N MET A 1 -46.84 -58.05 24.23
CA MET A 1 -47.44 -58.36 22.91
C MET A 1 -48.74 -57.60 22.84
N GLN A 2 -48.75 -56.42 22.22
CA GLN A 2 -49.93 -55.58 22.12
C GLN A 2 -49.90 -54.90 20.76
N SER A 3 -51.05 -54.94 20.10
CA SER A 3 -51.54 -54.03 19.05
C SER A 3 -51.31 -54.38 17.57
N PRO A 4 -52.26 -53.95 16.72
CA PRO A 4 -52.79 -54.69 15.56
C PRO A 4 -52.70 -53.89 14.23
N ASP A 5 -53.33 -54.45 13.17
CA ASP A 5 -53.94 -53.90 11.92
C ASP A 5 -54.03 -52.37 11.70
N PRO A 6 -54.45 -51.86 10.50
CA PRO A 6 -54.38 -52.34 9.09
C PRO A 6 -53.95 -51.23 8.07
N GLU A 7 -53.77 -51.57 6.79
CA GLU A 7 -53.65 -50.63 5.63
C GLU A 7 -54.93 -49.78 5.42
N PRO A 8 -54.93 -48.56 4.79
CA PRO A 8 -54.96 -48.45 3.31
C PRO A 8 -54.52 -47.10 2.64
N SER A 9 -54.31 -47.17 1.33
CA SER A 9 -54.72 -46.25 0.24
C SER A 9 -54.93 -44.74 0.53
N GLY A 10 -54.26 -43.88 -0.24
CA GLY A 10 -54.58 -42.45 -0.32
C GLY A 10 -53.93 -41.75 -1.52
N ALA A 11 -54.76 -41.20 -2.40
CA ALA A 11 -54.38 -40.45 -3.59
C ALA A 11 -53.88 -39.02 -3.29
N SER A 12 -53.12 -38.47 -4.24
CA SER A 12 -52.55 -37.10 -4.40
C SER A 12 -53.47 -35.94 -3.93
N PRO A 13 -52.97 -34.76 -3.48
CA PRO A 13 -52.55 -33.67 -4.42
C PRO A 13 -51.57 -32.58 -3.89
N THR A 14 -51.09 -31.74 -4.83
CA THR A 14 -50.70 -30.30 -4.75
C THR A 14 -49.67 -29.74 -3.74
N ALA A 15 -48.62 -29.14 -4.33
CA ALA A 15 -47.91 -27.89 -4.00
C ALA A 15 -47.45 -27.63 -2.55
N ASP A 16 -46.12 -27.52 -2.34
CA ASP A 16 -45.54 -26.47 -1.49
C ASP A 16 -44.00 -26.34 -1.63
N SER A 17 -43.55 -25.09 -1.78
CA SER A 17 -42.33 -24.42 -1.26
C SER A 17 -40.91 -25.03 -1.35
N PRO A 18 -39.89 -24.19 -1.70
CA PRO A 18 -38.48 -24.54 -1.63
C PRO A 18 -37.86 -24.24 -0.25
N LEU A 19 -37.01 -25.14 0.25
CA LEU A 19 -36.14 -24.94 1.42
C LEU A 19 -34.83 -25.75 1.22
N PRO A 20 -33.77 -25.54 2.01
CA PRO A 20 -32.88 -24.38 1.94
C PRO A 20 -31.39 -24.83 1.97
N GLY A 21 -30.46 -23.90 1.76
CA GLY A 21 -29.09 -24.10 2.26
C GLY A 21 -28.05 -24.47 1.22
N VAL A 22 -27.60 -23.47 0.49
CA VAL A 22 -26.16 -23.19 0.40
C VAL A 22 -26.04 -21.71 0.70
N LEU A 23 -25.54 -21.39 1.89
CA LEU A 23 -25.00 -20.06 2.14
C LEU A 23 -23.85 -19.89 1.14
N PRO A 24 -23.82 -18.83 0.31
CA PRO A 24 -22.58 -18.50 -0.37
C PRO A 24 -21.58 -18.17 0.74
N VAL A 25 -20.53 -18.98 0.82
CA VAL A 25 -19.34 -18.64 1.59
C VAL A 25 -18.90 -17.26 1.08
N PRO A 26 -18.74 -16.24 1.93
CA PRO A 26 -18.11 -15.02 1.47
C PRO A 26 -16.69 -15.41 1.05
N SER A 27 -16.47 -15.42 -0.27
CA SER A 27 -15.12 -15.45 -0.81
C SER A 27 -14.49 -14.14 -0.36
N VAL A 28 -13.66 -14.22 0.67
CA VAL A 28 -12.79 -13.12 1.08
C VAL A 28 -12.05 -12.62 -0.17
N PRO A 29 -12.15 -11.33 -0.54
CA PRO A 29 -11.31 -10.83 -1.61
C PRO A 29 -9.92 -10.62 -1.00
N ALA A 30 -9.01 -11.57 -1.24
CA ALA A 30 -7.58 -11.38 -1.05
C ALA A 30 -6.97 -10.40 -2.09
N GLY A 31 -7.75 -9.42 -2.56
CA GLY A 31 -7.53 -8.76 -3.85
C GLY A 31 -7.52 -7.24 -3.85
N THR A 32 -7.64 -6.55 -2.71
CA THR A 32 -7.70 -5.08 -2.71
C THR A 32 -6.31 -4.42 -2.84
N ALA A 33 -5.25 -5.08 -2.38
CA ALA A 33 -3.89 -4.54 -2.45
C ALA A 33 -3.24 -4.69 -3.85
N ALA A 34 -3.51 -5.80 -4.54
CA ALA A 34 -2.91 -6.13 -5.84
C ALA A 34 -3.11 -5.06 -6.94
N PRO A 35 -4.34 -4.58 -7.23
CA PRO A 35 -4.55 -3.58 -8.29
C PRO A 35 -3.92 -2.23 -7.95
N SER A 36 -3.85 -1.89 -6.65
CA SER A 36 -3.26 -0.64 -6.17
C SER A 36 -1.73 -0.64 -6.29
N LEU A 37 -1.10 -1.80 -6.10
CA LEU A 37 0.34 -1.97 -6.24
C LEU A 37 0.78 -1.95 -7.71
N GLU A 38 0.02 -2.59 -8.60
CA GLU A 38 0.26 -2.51 -10.06
C GLU A 38 0.11 -1.06 -10.55
N ALA A 39 -0.90 -0.33 -10.08
CA ALA A 39 -1.07 1.08 -10.40
C ALA A 39 0.13 1.93 -9.94
N ALA A 40 0.68 1.66 -8.75
CA ALA A 40 1.90 2.33 -8.28
C ALA A 40 3.10 2.02 -9.19
N ALA A 41 3.28 0.76 -9.62
CA ALA A 41 4.38 0.36 -10.49
C ALA A 41 4.38 1.04 -11.87
N LEU A 42 3.23 1.52 -12.33
CA LEU A 42 3.09 2.28 -13.59
C LEU A 42 3.47 3.76 -13.46
N LEU A 43 3.52 4.31 -12.24
CA LEU A 43 3.95 5.70 -12.02
C LEU A 43 5.44 5.85 -12.31
N PRO A 44 5.92 6.99 -12.82
CA PRO A 44 7.35 7.25 -12.90
C PRO A 44 7.98 7.24 -11.49
N LEU A 45 9.27 6.94 -11.41
CA LEU A 45 9.98 6.98 -10.12
C LEU A 45 10.10 8.41 -9.60
N ILE A 46 10.41 9.35 -10.49
CA ILE A 46 10.52 10.77 -10.24
C ILE A 46 9.65 11.54 -11.25
N ASP A 47 8.90 12.51 -10.74
CA ASP A 47 8.31 13.59 -11.51
C ASP A 47 9.22 14.83 -11.39
N ALA A 48 10.00 15.10 -12.44
CA ALA A 48 10.99 16.16 -12.43
C ALA A 48 10.36 17.56 -12.31
N THR A 49 9.11 17.73 -12.75
CA THR A 49 8.45 19.04 -12.73
C THR A 49 8.25 19.54 -11.31
N VAL A 50 8.14 18.65 -10.32
CA VAL A 50 7.98 19.04 -8.90
C VAL A 50 9.21 19.78 -8.38
N LEU A 51 10.41 19.30 -8.72
CA LEU A 51 11.64 19.96 -8.29
C LEU A 51 11.94 21.20 -9.13
N ASP A 52 11.56 21.22 -10.42
CA ASP A 52 11.66 22.41 -11.27
C ASP A 52 10.75 23.54 -10.75
N GLU A 53 9.48 23.24 -10.45
CA GLU A 53 8.53 24.18 -9.86
C GLU A 53 9.02 24.69 -8.50
N LEU A 54 9.57 23.80 -7.65
CA LEU A 54 10.13 24.19 -6.37
C LEU A 54 11.35 25.12 -6.52
N ASP A 55 12.21 24.90 -7.52
CA ASP A 55 13.36 25.78 -7.75
C ASP A 55 12.94 27.14 -8.32
N ASP A 56 11.93 27.17 -9.21
CA ASP A 56 11.32 28.39 -9.74
C ASP A 56 10.67 29.23 -8.63
N GLU A 57 9.89 28.61 -7.74
CA GLU A 57 9.29 29.27 -6.56
C GLU A 57 10.34 29.87 -5.62
N LEU A 58 11.51 29.24 -5.56
CA LEU A 58 12.63 29.64 -4.71
C LEU A 58 13.69 30.45 -5.47
N ALA A 59 13.33 30.98 -6.65
CA ALA A 59 14.17 31.83 -7.50
C ALA A 59 15.57 31.26 -7.78
N GLY A 60 15.68 29.95 -7.98
CA GLY A 60 16.95 29.27 -8.29
C GLY A 60 17.94 29.28 -7.12
N SER A 61 17.46 29.36 -5.88
CA SER A 61 18.32 29.36 -4.67
C SER A 61 19.13 28.06 -4.48
N GLY A 62 18.85 27.01 -5.27
CA GLY A 62 19.44 25.69 -5.13
C GLY A 62 18.93 24.91 -3.91
N LEU A 63 17.86 25.41 -3.27
CA LEU A 63 17.27 24.77 -2.10
C LEU A 63 16.53 23.48 -2.49
N ALA A 64 15.91 23.41 -3.67
CA ALA A 64 15.33 22.17 -4.21
C ALA A 64 16.40 21.06 -4.32
N GLN A 65 17.59 21.42 -4.81
CA GLN A 65 18.71 20.48 -4.90
C GLN A 65 19.26 20.07 -3.53
N ARG A 66 19.25 20.97 -2.54
CA ARG A 66 19.59 20.63 -1.15
C ARG A 66 18.58 19.66 -0.56
N PHE A 67 17.28 19.88 -0.77
CA PHE A 67 16.24 18.95 -0.35
C PHE A 67 16.41 17.56 -0.96
N ALA A 68 16.69 17.47 -2.27
CA ALA A 68 16.94 16.19 -2.92
C ALA A 68 18.17 15.46 -2.33
N ARG A 69 19.26 16.21 -2.04
CA ARG A 69 20.45 15.68 -1.38
C ARG A 69 20.18 15.19 0.03
N ASP A 70 19.50 15.99 0.83
CA ASP A 70 19.17 15.67 2.22
C ASP A 70 18.21 14.48 2.28
N TYR A 71 17.25 14.41 1.37
CA TYR A 71 16.35 13.27 1.20
C TYR A 71 17.14 11.98 0.93
N ALA A 72 18.03 12.00 -0.06
CA ALA A 72 18.86 10.85 -0.42
C ALA A 72 19.77 10.41 0.74
N ALA A 73 20.38 11.36 1.45
CA ALA A 73 21.27 11.07 2.58
C ALA A 73 20.54 10.43 3.78
N MET A 74 19.25 10.74 3.96
CA MET A 74 18.44 10.19 5.06
C MET A 74 17.71 8.89 4.70
N TRP A 75 17.74 8.45 3.45
CA TRP A 75 16.94 7.33 2.95
C TRP A 75 17.12 6.04 3.77
N ASP A 76 18.35 5.56 3.93
CA ASP A 76 18.63 4.29 4.61
C ASP A 76 18.14 4.30 6.07
N GLN A 77 18.31 5.44 6.74
CA GLN A 77 17.83 5.62 8.11
C GLN A 77 16.30 5.60 8.19
N ARG A 78 15.61 6.24 7.24
CA ARG A 78 14.14 6.25 7.18
C ARG A 78 13.59 4.86 6.89
N LEU A 79 14.19 4.15 5.93
CA LEU A 79 13.80 2.79 5.57
C LEU A 79 13.98 1.84 6.76
N SER A 80 15.12 1.93 7.47
CA SER A 80 15.37 1.10 8.64
C SER A 80 14.37 1.36 9.78
N ARG A 81 14.06 2.64 10.07
CA ARG A 81 13.08 2.99 11.10
C ARG A 81 11.68 2.50 10.77
N LEU A 82 11.25 2.72 9.52
CA LEU A 82 9.94 2.27 9.05
C LEU A 82 9.84 0.74 9.09
N GLY A 83 10.85 0.03 8.59
CA GLY A 83 10.89 -1.44 8.64
C GLY A 83 10.83 -1.97 10.07
N ALA A 84 11.62 -1.41 10.99
CA ALA A 84 11.60 -1.82 12.39
C ALA A 84 10.22 -1.64 13.04
N ALA A 85 9.55 -0.51 12.79
CA ALA A 85 8.21 -0.23 13.34
C ALA A 85 7.14 -1.18 12.76
N VAL A 86 7.22 -1.47 11.45
CA VAL A 86 6.32 -2.42 10.77
C VAL A 86 6.55 -3.86 11.27
N ASP A 87 7.81 -4.25 11.48
CA ASP A 87 8.17 -5.58 12.00
C ASP A 87 7.74 -5.76 13.46
N SER A 88 7.87 -4.72 14.29
CA SER A 88 7.42 -4.74 15.69
C SER A 88 5.92 -4.52 15.86
N GLN A 89 5.18 -4.28 14.78
CA GLN A 89 3.76 -3.92 14.79
C GLN A 89 3.46 -2.70 15.70
N ASP A 90 4.40 -1.75 15.76
CA ASP A 90 4.23 -0.50 16.50
C ASP A 90 3.50 0.50 15.61
N GLU A 91 2.17 0.56 15.75
CA GLU A 91 1.29 1.37 14.90
C GLU A 91 1.66 2.86 14.93
N ASP A 92 1.88 3.43 16.12
CA ASP A 92 2.19 4.85 16.26
C ASP A 92 3.51 5.20 15.56
N SER A 93 4.56 4.40 15.82
CA SER A 93 5.87 4.60 15.17
C SER A 93 5.82 4.35 13.66
N ALA A 94 5.04 3.35 13.21
CA ALA A 94 4.90 3.02 11.80
C ALA A 94 4.14 4.11 11.04
N LEU A 95 3.08 4.67 11.63
CA LEU A 95 2.33 5.79 11.06
C LEU A 95 3.17 7.06 10.96
N ASP A 96 3.92 7.42 12.00
CA ASP A 96 4.82 8.58 11.96
C ASP A 96 5.85 8.43 10.83
N ALA A 97 6.51 7.26 10.77
CA ALA A 97 7.53 6.98 9.77
C ALA A 97 6.97 6.97 8.33
N VAL A 98 5.82 6.33 8.10
CA VAL A 98 5.25 6.21 6.75
C VAL A 98 4.66 7.52 6.24
N ILE A 99 4.05 8.33 7.11
CA ILE A 99 3.52 9.64 6.76
C ILE A 99 4.69 10.58 6.42
N SER A 100 5.74 10.58 7.24
CA SER A 100 6.97 11.33 6.98
C SER A 100 7.60 10.92 5.65
N LEU A 101 7.67 9.62 5.37
CA LEU A 101 8.16 9.10 4.09
C LEU A 101 7.30 9.57 2.91
N LYS A 102 5.97 9.48 3.01
CA LYS A 102 5.04 9.91 1.96
C LYS A 102 5.24 11.38 1.61
N ILE A 103 5.20 12.26 2.63
CA ILE A 103 5.34 13.71 2.45
C ILE A 103 6.71 14.04 1.85
N SER A 104 7.77 13.50 2.43
CA SER A 104 9.13 13.79 1.95
C SER A 104 9.41 13.24 0.55
N SER A 105 8.81 12.11 0.17
CA SER A 105 8.93 11.57 -1.19
C SER A 105 8.18 12.43 -2.19
N ALA A 106 6.97 12.91 -1.84
CA ALA A 106 6.22 13.81 -2.71
C ALA A 106 6.96 15.14 -2.97
N MET A 107 7.63 15.71 -1.97
CA MET A 107 8.40 16.96 -2.11
C MET A 107 9.58 16.86 -3.09
N VAL A 108 10.13 15.66 -3.29
CA VAL A 108 11.23 15.42 -4.26
C VAL A 108 10.73 14.83 -5.58
N GLY A 109 9.42 14.88 -5.82
CA GLY A 109 8.80 14.31 -7.03
C GLY A 109 8.77 12.77 -7.04
N GLY A 110 9.07 12.10 -5.92
CA GLY A 110 9.05 10.64 -5.78
C GLY A 110 7.64 10.03 -5.80
N VAL A 111 6.89 10.21 -6.89
CA VAL A 111 5.45 9.94 -6.99
C VAL A 111 5.11 8.46 -6.78
N ARG A 112 5.92 7.54 -7.32
CA ARG A 112 5.73 6.11 -7.10
C ARG A 112 5.91 5.74 -5.62
N LEU A 113 6.98 6.24 -5.01
CA LEU A 113 7.29 5.93 -3.62
C LEU A 113 6.28 6.57 -2.66
N ALA A 114 5.81 7.79 -2.95
CA ALA A 114 4.72 8.43 -2.23
C ALA A 114 3.44 7.59 -2.30
N LYS A 115 3.13 6.99 -3.46
CA LYS A 115 1.99 6.09 -3.60
C LYS A 115 2.15 4.79 -2.80
N LEU A 116 3.34 4.18 -2.82
CA LEU A 116 3.62 3.01 -1.99
C LEU A 116 3.48 3.30 -0.49
N ALA A 117 3.98 4.46 -0.04
CA ALA A 117 3.83 4.90 1.33
C ALA A 117 2.36 5.14 1.71
N GLU A 118 1.54 5.69 0.81
CA GLU A 118 0.09 5.83 1.01
C GLU A 118 -0.60 4.46 1.18
N LEU A 119 -0.23 3.47 0.36
CA LEU A 119 -0.77 2.10 0.48
C LEU A 119 -0.34 1.44 1.79
N LEU A 120 0.91 1.62 2.19
CA LEU A 120 1.42 1.10 3.45
C LEU A 120 0.74 1.78 4.65
N GLU A 121 0.52 3.09 4.61
CA GLU A 121 -0.25 3.82 5.62
C GLU A 121 -1.66 3.23 5.77
N ALA A 122 -2.34 2.95 4.65
CA ALA A 122 -3.66 2.36 4.68
C ALA A 122 -3.68 0.97 5.34
N LEU A 123 -2.67 0.14 5.09
CA LEU A 123 -2.53 -1.18 5.73
C LEU A 123 -2.26 -1.07 7.23
N ILE A 124 -1.36 -0.15 7.64
CA ILE A 124 -1.06 0.09 9.06
C ILE A 124 -2.33 0.55 9.80
N ARG A 125 -3.09 1.49 9.25
CA ARG A 125 -4.37 1.94 9.84
C ARG A 125 -5.44 0.84 9.94
N GLN A 126 -5.34 -0.19 9.11
CA GLN A 126 -6.23 -1.37 9.15
C GLN A 126 -5.72 -2.45 10.12
N GLY A 127 -4.53 -2.27 10.70
CA GLY A 127 -3.84 -3.28 11.51
C GLY A 127 -3.27 -4.45 10.71
N ASP A 128 -3.22 -4.37 9.37
CA ASP A 128 -2.71 -5.43 8.51
C ASP A 128 -1.19 -5.31 8.32
N PHE A 129 -0.45 -5.52 9.40
CA PHE A 129 1.02 -5.52 9.38
C PHE A 129 1.62 -6.67 8.57
N ALA A 130 0.89 -7.78 8.40
CA ALA A 130 1.35 -8.89 7.57
C ALA A 130 1.47 -8.46 6.11
N GLN A 131 0.44 -7.80 5.56
CA GLN A 131 0.55 -7.20 4.23
C GLN A 131 1.51 -6.01 4.21
N GLY A 132 1.59 -5.23 5.30
CA GLY A 132 2.56 -4.14 5.43
C GLY A 132 4.02 -4.61 5.27
N GLN A 133 4.38 -5.73 5.92
CA GLN A 133 5.71 -6.36 5.80
C GLN A 133 6.00 -6.84 4.37
N VAL A 134 5.00 -7.38 3.68
CA VAL A 134 5.16 -7.75 2.26
C VAL A 134 5.39 -6.51 1.39
N LEU A 135 4.63 -5.44 1.64
CA LEU A 135 4.74 -4.19 0.89
C LEU A 135 6.07 -3.45 1.13
N MET A 136 6.69 -3.64 2.30
CA MET A 136 8.00 -3.06 2.62
C MET A 136 9.09 -3.45 1.60
N LEU A 137 9.02 -4.62 0.98
CA LEU A 137 9.94 -5.00 -0.08
C LEU A 137 9.82 -4.06 -1.30
N GLY A 138 8.58 -3.71 -1.67
CA GLY A 138 8.32 -2.73 -2.74
C GLY A 138 8.84 -1.35 -2.38
N VAL A 139 8.59 -0.88 -1.15
CA VAL A 139 9.10 0.39 -0.63
C VAL A 139 10.63 0.45 -0.68
N ALA A 140 11.32 -0.62 -0.25
CA ALA A 140 12.77 -0.69 -0.27
C ALA A 140 13.34 -0.65 -1.70
N LEU A 141 12.76 -1.43 -2.62
CA LEU A 141 13.22 -1.53 -4.01
C LEU A 141 12.98 -0.22 -4.78
N ASP A 142 11.76 0.33 -4.71
CA ASP A 142 11.45 1.57 -5.41
C ASP A 142 12.16 2.76 -4.78
N GLY A 143 12.30 2.82 -3.45
CA GLY A 143 13.04 3.91 -2.83
C GLY A 143 14.53 3.92 -3.14
N ALA A 144 15.19 2.76 -3.23
CA ALA A 144 16.57 2.70 -3.70
C ALA A 144 16.71 3.18 -5.15
N ARG A 145 15.74 2.86 -6.03
CA ARG A 145 15.71 3.35 -7.41
C ARG A 145 15.48 4.86 -7.48
N THR A 146 14.49 5.38 -6.74
CA THR A 146 14.18 6.81 -6.61
C THR A 146 15.42 7.60 -6.15
N VAL A 147 16.13 7.12 -5.12
CA VAL A 147 17.37 7.77 -4.65
C VAL A 147 18.46 7.76 -5.70
N SER A 148 18.66 6.64 -6.39
CA SER A 148 19.66 6.52 -7.46
C SER A 148 19.37 7.48 -8.63
N GLU A 149 18.10 7.65 -8.97
CA GLU A 149 17.65 8.57 -10.01
C GLU A 149 17.81 10.04 -9.58
N LEU A 150 17.40 10.40 -8.37
CA LEU A 150 17.66 11.74 -7.80
C LEU A 150 19.15 12.09 -7.82
N GLN A 151 20.01 11.14 -7.46
CA GLN A 151 21.46 11.33 -7.49
C GLN A 151 21.99 11.53 -8.90
N SER A 152 21.51 10.76 -9.86
CA SER A 152 21.98 10.81 -11.25
C SER A 152 21.51 12.07 -11.97
N THR A 153 20.23 12.41 -11.85
CA THR A 153 19.58 13.46 -12.65
C THR A 153 19.66 14.84 -11.99
N TYR A 154 19.54 14.91 -10.65
CA TYR A 154 19.43 16.21 -9.97
C TYR A 154 20.70 16.64 -9.23
N ILE A 155 21.52 15.67 -8.79
CA ILE A 155 22.70 15.93 -7.97
C ILE A 155 23.98 15.93 -8.83
N LEU A 156 24.07 15.09 -9.86
CA LEU A 156 25.26 14.97 -10.72
C LEU A 156 25.20 15.83 -11.99
N GLU A 157 24.03 16.07 -12.60
CA GLU A 157 23.94 16.88 -13.84
C GLU A 157 24.14 18.39 -13.61
N ASN A 158 23.96 18.87 -12.37
CA ASN A 158 24.10 20.29 -11.99
C ASN A 158 25.33 20.54 -11.08
N GLY A 159 26.36 19.70 -11.15
CA GLY A 159 27.60 19.78 -10.37
C GLY A 159 28.77 20.45 -11.08
#